data_AF-A0A7U6QPJ8-F1
#
_entry.id   AF-A0A7U6QPJ8-F1
#
_cell.length_a   1.000
_cell.length_b   1.000
_cell.length_c   1.000
_cell.angle_alpha   90.00
_cell.angle_beta   90.00
_cell.angle_gamma   90.00
#
_symmetry.space_group_name_H-M   'P 1'
#
loop_
_entity.id
_entity.type
_entity.pdbx_description
1 polymer ?
#
loop_
_entity_poly.entity_id
_entity_poly.type
_entity_poly.pdbx_seq_one_letter_code
_entity_poly.pdbx_strand_id
1 'polypeptide(L)'
;MNGNNCLKVETLEDGKLNTFISGPSACTGDDSEQWIQDSKGRIHNKMSLDQCLMPKGGNVINLAPCDDQASLQVWQMDVSANAIKQGNQCFDLESGYISNNRARLIRYSCTGGGNQRWTMLTQNSSLILSGAGKNLPLIIESMQKQAVTTDIMQMQLASTNSNHQQPSTLAKVSNAISTWFYSLIS
;
A
#
# COMPACT_ATOMS: atom_id res chain seq x y z
N MET A 1 3.66 -10.12 -5.95
CA MET A 1 4.64 -11.20 -6.16
C MET A 1 4.04 -12.30 -7.00
N ASN A 2 4.77 -12.79 -8.02
CA ASN A 2 4.42 -13.93 -8.87
C ASN A 2 5.64 -14.85 -8.97
N GLY A 3 5.64 -15.96 -8.24
CA GLY A 3 6.86 -16.75 -8.02
C GLY A 3 7.96 -15.90 -7.36
N ASN A 4 9.16 -15.89 -7.96
CA ASN A 4 10.30 -15.08 -7.49
C ASN A 4 10.28 -13.63 -7.99
N ASN A 5 9.23 -13.21 -8.72
CA ASN A 5 9.10 -11.87 -9.26
C ASN A 5 8.37 -10.95 -8.28
N CYS A 6 8.75 -9.68 -8.24
CA CYS A 6 8.16 -8.65 -7.38
C CYS A 6 7.31 -7.69 -8.21
N LEU A 7 6.20 -7.23 -7.64
CA LEU A 7 5.45 -6.09 -8.16
C LEU A 7 6.11 -4.85 -7.56
N LYS A 8 6.52 -3.89 -8.38
CA LYS A 8 7.23 -2.68 -7.95
C LYS A 8 6.48 -1.42 -8.36
N VAL A 9 6.78 -0.32 -7.67
CA VAL A 9 6.37 1.04 -8.00
C VAL A 9 7.58 1.84 -8.46
N GLU A 10 7.38 2.71 -9.45
CA GLU A 10 8.35 3.75 -9.84
C GLU A 10 7.63 5.07 -10.14
N THR A 11 8.38 6.15 -10.12
CA THR A 11 7.95 7.45 -10.64
C THR A 11 8.55 7.64 -12.03
N LEU A 12 7.70 7.86 -13.03
CA LEU A 12 8.12 8.14 -14.40
C LEU A 12 8.66 9.57 -14.52
N GLU A 13 9.31 9.87 -15.66
CA GLU A 13 9.85 11.20 -15.97
C GLU A 13 8.79 12.32 -15.90
N ASP A 14 7.53 12.00 -16.21
CA ASP A 14 6.40 12.93 -16.14
C ASP A 14 5.80 13.07 -14.73
N GLY A 15 6.43 12.47 -13.72
CA GLY A 15 6.00 12.47 -12.33
C GLY A 15 4.85 11.51 -12.02
N LYS A 16 4.34 10.75 -13.01
CA LYS A 16 3.29 9.77 -12.74
C LYS A 16 3.88 8.51 -12.11
N LEU A 17 3.14 7.96 -11.16
CA LEU A 17 3.43 6.64 -10.63
C LEU A 17 3.08 5.56 -11.66
N ASN A 18 3.94 4.55 -11.71
CA ASN A 18 3.75 3.36 -12.52
C ASN A 18 4.01 2.11 -11.69
N THR A 19 3.25 1.05 -11.97
CA THR A 19 3.53 -0.28 -11.45
C THR A 19 4.02 -1.21 -12.53
N PHE A 20 4.95 -2.09 -12.18
CA PHE A 20 5.48 -3.10 -13.10
C PHE A 20 5.89 -4.35 -12.33
N ILE A 21 5.94 -5.49 -13.01
CA ILE A 21 6.54 -6.71 -12.47
C ILE A 21 8.02 -6.70 -12.82
N SER A 22 8.87 -6.83 -11.82
CA SER A 22 10.30 -6.98 -11.99
C SER A 22 10.74 -8.42 -11.82
N GLY A 23 11.79 -8.79 -12.57
CA GLY A 23 12.40 -10.11 -12.45
C GLY A 23 13.18 -10.27 -11.14
N PRO A 24 13.54 -11.49 -10.75
CA PRO A 24 13.99 -11.80 -9.39
C PRO A 24 15.26 -11.06 -8.97
N SER A 25 16.16 -10.76 -9.92
CA SER A 25 17.43 -10.08 -9.63
C SER A 25 17.26 -8.64 -9.16
N ALA A 26 16.09 -8.04 -9.35
CA ALA A 26 15.76 -6.68 -8.95
C ALA A 26 14.79 -6.61 -7.77
N CYS A 27 14.48 -7.76 -7.16
CA CYS A 27 13.69 -7.87 -5.93
C CYS A 27 14.62 -7.84 -4.72
N THR A 28 14.63 -6.72 -4.01
CA THR A 28 15.63 -6.36 -2.98
C THR A 28 15.03 -6.25 -1.58
N GLY A 29 13.72 -6.30 -1.46
CA GLY A 29 12.96 -6.01 -0.24
C GLY A 29 12.69 -4.52 0.00
N ASP A 30 13.04 -3.63 -0.94
CA ASP A 30 12.84 -2.19 -0.80
C ASP A 30 11.35 -1.77 -0.73
N ASP A 31 11.08 -0.53 -0.33
CA ASP A 31 9.72 -0.04 -0.11
C ASP A 31 8.84 0.00 -1.38
N SER A 32 9.44 -0.01 -2.57
CA SER A 32 8.67 -0.02 -3.83
C SER A 32 7.98 -1.37 -4.09
N GLU A 33 8.40 -2.44 -3.40
CA GLU A 33 7.86 -3.79 -3.57
C GLU A 33 7.17 -4.36 -2.34
N GLN A 34 7.00 -3.55 -1.30
CA GLN A 34 6.20 -3.90 -0.13
C GLN A 34 4.75 -3.45 -0.32
N TRP A 35 3.81 -4.40 -0.15
CA TRP A 35 2.40 -4.19 -0.43
C TRP A 35 1.54 -4.64 0.75
N ILE A 36 0.46 -3.92 0.99
CA ILE A 36 -0.48 -4.22 2.06
C ILE A 36 -1.91 -4.08 1.56
N GLN A 37 -2.78 -5.01 1.96
CA GLN A 37 -4.21 -4.90 1.68
C GLN A 37 -4.91 -4.33 2.91
N ASP A 38 -5.78 -3.32 2.74
CA ASP A 38 -6.59 -2.80 3.83
C ASP A 38 -7.85 -3.66 4.11
N SER A 39 -8.58 -3.35 5.18
CA SER A 39 -9.80 -4.08 5.54
C SER A 39 -10.96 -3.92 4.55
N LYS A 40 -10.88 -2.97 3.61
CA LYS A 40 -11.84 -2.78 2.50
C LYS A 40 -11.40 -3.50 1.22
N GLY A 41 -10.23 -4.14 1.22
CA GLY A 41 -9.69 -4.89 0.09
C GLY A 41 -8.85 -4.06 -0.88
N ARG A 42 -8.57 -2.79 -0.58
CA ARG A 42 -7.68 -1.96 -1.41
C ARG A 42 -6.22 -2.33 -1.13
N ILE A 43 -5.39 -2.27 -2.17
CA ILE A 43 -3.98 -2.66 -2.08
C ILE A 43 -3.11 -1.41 -2.20
N HIS A 44 -2.34 -1.14 -1.15
CA HIS A 44 -1.43 -0.01 -1.01
C HIS A 44 0.02 -0.46 -1.17
N ASN A 45 0.87 0.46 -1.64
CA ASN A 45 2.31 0.27 -1.65
C ASN A 45 2.95 1.08 -0.51
N LYS A 46 4.02 0.55 0.09
CA LYS A 46 4.72 1.21 1.21
C LYS A 46 5.37 2.54 0.81
N MET A 47 5.96 2.65 -0.39
CA MET A 47 6.52 3.91 -0.90
C MET A 47 5.45 4.95 -1.25
N SER A 48 4.19 4.54 -1.46
CA SER A 48 3.08 5.42 -1.88
C SER A 48 1.77 5.01 -1.20
N LEU A 49 1.73 5.11 0.14
CA LEU A 49 0.62 4.60 0.96
C LEU A 49 -0.73 5.25 0.65
N ASP A 50 -0.76 6.48 0.12
CA ASP A 50 -1.96 7.19 -0.29
C ASP A 50 -2.50 6.74 -1.66
N GLN A 51 -1.82 5.82 -2.33
CA GLN A 51 -2.15 5.31 -3.66
C GLN A 51 -2.60 3.85 -3.58
N CYS A 52 -3.62 3.52 -4.36
CA CYS A 52 -4.26 2.22 -4.39
C CYS A 52 -4.19 1.62 -5.80
N LEU A 53 -3.96 0.30 -5.89
CA LEU A 53 -4.00 -0.42 -7.16
C LEU A 53 -5.41 -0.40 -7.77
N MET A 54 -5.50 -0.07 -9.04
CA MET A 54 -6.72 -0.19 -9.85
C MET A 54 -6.41 -0.36 -11.34
N PRO A 55 -7.37 -0.86 -12.15
CA PRO A 55 -7.27 -0.78 -13.59
C PRO A 55 -7.21 0.68 -14.06
N LYS A 56 -6.17 1.05 -14.80
CA LYS A 56 -5.93 2.41 -15.31
C LYS A 56 -5.37 2.33 -16.73
N GLY A 57 -6.06 2.97 -17.68
CA GLY A 57 -5.66 2.90 -19.10
C GLY A 57 -5.98 1.55 -19.74
N GLY A 58 -7.23 1.09 -19.61
CA GLY A 58 -7.68 -0.21 -20.10
C GLY A 58 -7.48 -1.31 -19.07
N ASN A 59 -6.73 -2.35 -19.44
CA ASN A 59 -6.49 -3.52 -18.58
C ASN A 59 -5.23 -3.39 -17.72
N VAL A 60 -4.37 -2.40 -17.94
CA VAL A 60 -3.17 -2.23 -17.09
C VAL A 60 -3.60 -1.89 -15.67
N ILE A 61 -3.04 -2.60 -14.70
CA ILE A 61 -3.23 -2.26 -13.28
C ILE A 61 -2.12 -1.29 -12.90
N ASN A 62 -2.50 -0.19 -12.26
CA ASN A 62 -1.59 0.88 -11.87
C ASN A 62 -2.14 1.61 -10.62
N LEU A 63 -1.50 2.72 -10.24
CA LEU A 63 -1.83 3.48 -9.04
C LEU A 63 -2.71 4.71 -9.34
N ALA A 64 -3.60 4.98 -8.39
CA ALA A 64 -4.37 6.22 -8.29
C ALA A 64 -4.60 6.55 -6.80
N PRO A 65 -4.93 7.82 -6.46
CA PRO A 65 -5.27 8.18 -5.10
C PRO A 65 -6.35 7.26 -4.54
N CYS A 66 -6.16 6.76 -3.32
CA CYS A 66 -7.13 5.89 -2.68
C CYS A 66 -8.47 6.60 -2.52
N ASP A 67 -9.54 5.95 -2.95
CA ASP A 67 -10.92 6.44 -2.90
C ASP A 67 -11.76 5.36 -2.22
N ASP A 68 -12.50 5.74 -1.18
CA ASP A 68 -13.35 4.83 -0.41
C ASP A 68 -14.65 4.47 -1.14
N GLN A 69 -14.97 5.16 -2.24
CA GLN A 69 -16.13 4.92 -3.10
C GLN A 69 -15.75 4.21 -4.41
N ALA A 70 -14.45 4.02 -4.71
CA ALA A 70 -14.00 3.40 -5.93
C ALA A 70 -13.94 1.87 -5.81
N SER A 71 -15.01 1.18 -6.22
CA SER A 71 -15.06 -0.28 -6.24
C SER A 71 -13.97 -0.92 -7.12
N LEU A 72 -13.47 -0.20 -8.13
CA LEU A 72 -12.35 -0.64 -8.97
C LEU A 72 -11.00 -0.71 -8.23
N GLN A 73 -10.90 -0.14 -7.03
CA GLN A 73 -9.72 -0.27 -6.17
C GLN A 73 -9.80 -1.46 -5.21
N VAL A 74 -10.95 -2.13 -5.13
CA VAL A 74 -11.17 -3.25 -4.20
C VAL A 74 -10.82 -4.56 -4.87
N TRP A 75 -9.97 -5.36 -4.23
CA TRP A 75 -9.48 -6.63 -4.72
C TRP A 75 -9.79 -7.76 -3.74
N GLN A 76 -10.13 -8.92 -4.26
CA GLN A 76 -10.32 -10.13 -3.47
C GLN A 76 -9.05 -10.98 -3.50
N MET A 77 -8.62 -11.44 -2.33
CA MET A 77 -7.62 -12.50 -2.20
C MET A 77 -8.32 -13.86 -2.29
N ASP A 78 -8.17 -14.56 -3.41
CA ASP A 78 -8.61 -15.95 -3.56
C ASP A 78 -7.46 -16.87 -3.16
N VAL A 79 -7.43 -17.22 -1.87
CA VAL A 79 -6.40 -18.07 -1.29
C VAL A 79 -6.39 -19.48 -1.89
N SER A 80 -7.53 -19.97 -2.37
CA SER A 80 -7.65 -21.32 -2.92
C SER A 80 -7.02 -21.43 -4.31
N ALA A 81 -7.15 -20.37 -5.11
CA ALA A 81 -6.58 -20.29 -6.46
C ALA A 81 -5.21 -19.59 -6.48
N ASN A 82 -4.75 -19.05 -5.35
CA ASN A 82 -3.65 -18.09 -5.28
C ASN A 82 -3.84 -16.91 -6.24
N ALA A 83 -5.06 -16.38 -6.35
CA ALA A 83 -5.38 -15.31 -7.30
C ALA A 83 -5.79 -14.02 -6.58
N ILE A 84 -5.40 -12.87 -7.13
CA ILE A 84 -5.90 -11.55 -6.73
C ILE A 84 -6.90 -11.13 -7.81
N LYS A 85 -8.17 -10.88 -7.45
CA LYS A 85 -9.24 -10.77 -8.46
C LYS A 85 -10.33 -9.76 -8.15
N GLN A 86 -11.06 -9.39 -9.21
CA GLN A 86 -12.32 -8.64 -9.22
C GLN A 86 -13.33 -9.45 -10.03
N GLY A 87 -14.15 -10.25 -9.36
CA GLY A 87 -15.05 -11.20 -10.04
C GLY A 87 -14.26 -12.20 -10.89
N ASN A 88 -14.57 -12.27 -12.19
CA ASN A 88 -13.90 -13.16 -13.16
C ASN A 88 -12.65 -12.53 -13.81
N GLN A 89 -12.11 -11.46 -13.23
CA GLN A 89 -10.92 -10.77 -13.70
C GLN A 89 -9.80 -10.88 -12.68
N CYS A 90 -8.66 -11.43 -13.07
CA CYS A 90 -7.52 -11.72 -12.22
C CYS A 90 -6.34 -10.79 -12.54
N PHE A 91 -5.49 -10.53 -11.54
CA PHE A 91 -4.13 -10.06 -11.74
C PHE A 91 -3.42 -11.06 -12.66
N ASP A 92 -2.79 -10.54 -13.71
CA ASP A 92 -2.17 -11.32 -14.76
C ASP A 92 -0.82 -10.69 -15.13
N LEU A 93 0.23 -11.49 -15.07
CA LEU A 93 1.53 -11.17 -15.62
C LEU A 93 1.40 -11.20 -17.14
N GLU A 94 1.43 -10.02 -17.76
CA GLU A 94 1.17 -9.88 -19.18
C GLU A 94 2.08 -10.78 -20.03
N SER A 95 1.49 -11.44 -21.02
CA SER A 95 2.15 -12.43 -21.90
C SER A 95 2.70 -13.67 -21.18
N GLY A 96 2.60 -13.74 -19.86
CA GLY A 96 3.04 -14.87 -19.03
C GLY A 96 4.55 -14.99 -18.82
N TYR A 97 5.35 -14.01 -19.25
CA TYR A 97 6.80 -14.01 -19.08
C TYR A 97 7.35 -12.60 -18.82
N ILE A 98 8.57 -12.54 -18.28
CA ILE A 98 9.32 -11.30 -18.07
C ILE A 98 10.41 -11.19 -19.12
N SER A 99 10.59 -10.00 -19.69
CA SER A 99 11.68 -9.68 -20.60
C SER A 99 12.47 -8.49 -20.04
N ASN A 100 13.81 -8.56 -20.05
CA ASN A 100 14.68 -7.49 -19.52
C ASN A 100 14.30 -7.05 -18.09
N ASN A 101 14.01 -8.02 -17.21
CA ASN A 101 13.56 -7.78 -15.83
C ASN A 101 12.31 -6.89 -15.70
N ARG A 102 11.45 -6.86 -16.73
CA ARG A 102 10.26 -6.04 -16.73
C ARG A 102 9.08 -6.71 -17.45
N ALA A 103 7.90 -6.57 -16.88
CA ALA A 103 6.62 -6.88 -17.51
C ALA A 103 5.52 -6.00 -16.91
N ARG A 104 4.37 -5.92 -17.59
CA ARG A 104 3.19 -5.22 -17.06
C ARG A 104 2.36 -6.17 -16.20
N LEU A 105 1.77 -5.59 -15.16
CA LEU A 105 0.63 -6.21 -14.49
C LEU A 105 -0.65 -5.74 -15.20
N ILE A 106 -1.47 -6.68 -15.63
CA ILE A 106 -2.76 -6.39 -16.24
C ILE A 106 -3.87 -7.14 -15.51
N ARG A 107 -5.10 -6.73 -15.81
CA ARG A 107 -6.32 -7.42 -15.49
C ARG A 107 -6.72 -8.25 -16.70
N TYR A 108 -6.87 -9.55 -16.51
CA TYR A 108 -7.32 -10.46 -17.56
C TYR A 108 -8.36 -11.44 -17.04
N SER A 109 -9.07 -12.11 -17.94
CA SER A 109 -10.01 -13.17 -17.55
C SER A 109 -9.29 -14.24 -16.73
N CYS A 110 -9.89 -14.64 -15.62
CA CYS A 110 -9.33 -15.67 -14.77
C CYS A 110 -9.27 -17.01 -15.51
N THR A 111 -8.07 -17.55 -15.72
CA THR A 111 -7.81 -18.84 -16.37
C THR A 111 -7.21 -19.87 -15.41
N GLY A 112 -6.67 -19.44 -14.27
CA GLY A 112 -5.93 -20.30 -13.33
C GLY A 112 -4.49 -20.61 -13.77
N GLY A 113 -4.01 -19.96 -14.85
CA GLY A 113 -2.65 -20.07 -15.36
C GLY A 113 -1.59 -19.60 -14.36
N GLY A 114 -0.35 -20.04 -14.53
CA GLY A 114 0.76 -19.70 -13.64
C GLY A 114 1.06 -18.20 -13.58
N ASN A 115 0.79 -17.47 -14.67
CA ASN A 115 0.89 -16.01 -14.75
C ASN A 115 -0.20 -15.27 -13.95
N GLN A 116 -1.16 -15.99 -13.36
CA GLN A 116 -2.23 -15.46 -12.50
C GLN A 116 -2.14 -15.95 -11.06
N ARG A 117 -1.03 -16.61 -10.69
CA ARG A 117 -0.78 -17.07 -9.33
C ARG A 117 0.12 -16.08 -8.59
N TRP A 118 -0.35 -15.60 -7.46
CA TRP A 118 0.29 -14.54 -6.69
C TRP A 118 0.43 -14.96 -5.23
N THR A 119 1.47 -14.47 -4.57
CA THR A 119 1.54 -14.54 -3.12
C THR A 119 0.43 -13.66 -2.55
N MET A 120 -0.38 -14.23 -1.65
CA MET A 120 -1.47 -13.50 -1.01
C MET A 120 -0.92 -12.47 -0.05
N LEU A 121 -1.53 -11.29 -0.04
CA LEU A 121 -1.19 -10.24 0.91
C LEU A 121 -1.94 -10.49 2.23
N THR A 122 -1.29 -10.15 3.34
CA THR A 122 -1.97 -10.10 4.63
C THR A 122 -2.86 -8.89 4.69
N GLN A 123 -4.10 -9.09 5.14
CA GLN A 123 -5.03 -7.98 5.35
C GLN A 123 -4.67 -7.21 6.63
N ASN A 124 -4.63 -5.90 6.53
CA ASN A 124 -4.38 -4.98 7.64
C ASN A 124 -5.69 -4.37 8.11
N SER A 125 -5.97 -4.51 9.40
CA SER A 125 -7.20 -4.05 10.04
C SER A 125 -7.17 -2.58 10.48
N SER A 126 -6.20 -1.78 10.02
CA SER A 126 -6.14 -0.37 10.35
C SER A 126 -7.36 0.40 9.88
N LEU A 127 -7.99 1.11 10.81
CA LEU A 127 -9.06 2.06 10.51
C LEU A 127 -8.55 3.27 9.72
N ILE A 128 -7.27 3.62 9.83
CA ILE A 128 -6.69 4.75 9.11
C ILE A 128 -6.59 4.40 7.62
N LEU A 129 -5.95 3.27 7.28
CA LEU A 129 -5.85 2.85 5.88
C LEU A 129 -7.24 2.65 5.27
N SER A 130 -8.10 1.91 5.96
CA SER A 130 -9.44 1.58 5.45
C SER A 130 -10.39 2.78 5.42
N GLY A 131 -10.33 3.67 6.40
CA GLY A 131 -11.26 4.77 6.57
C GLY A 131 -10.90 6.03 5.79
N ALA A 132 -9.61 6.34 5.64
CA ALA A 132 -9.17 7.66 5.22
C ALA A 132 -9.49 7.98 3.75
N GLY A 133 -9.34 7.01 2.84
CA GLY A 133 -9.55 7.22 1.41
C GLY A 133 -8.78 8.45 0.90
N LYS A 134 -9.50 9.41 0.31
CA LYS A 134 -8.92 10.66 -0.23
C LYS A 134 -8.26 11.56 0.83
N ASN A 135 -8.56 11.33 2.12
CA ASN A 135 -7.97 12.07 3.22
C ASN A 135 -6.65 11.45 3.73
N LEU A 136 -6.23 10.29 3.21
CA LEU A 136 -5.01 9.62 3.64
C LEU A 136 -3.75 10.50 3.48
N PRO A 137 -3.57 11.30 2.39
CA PRO A 137 -2.48 12.27 2.30
C PRO A 137 -2.44 13.26 3.47
N LEU A 138 -3.59 13.81 3.86
CA LEU A 138 -3.69 14.78 4.96
C LEU A 138 -3.31 14.14 6.29
N ILE A 139 -3.70 12.88 6.50
CA ILE A 139 -3.34 12.13 7.69
C ILE A 139 -1.83 11.91 7.72
N ILE A 140 -1.24 11.41 6.63
CA ILE A 140 0.22 11.19 6.51
C ILE A 140 0.98 12.49 6.79
N GLU A 141 0.57 13.60 6.16
CA GLU A 141 1.20 14.91 6.38
C GLU A 141 1.08 15.38 7.84
N SER A 142 -0.11 15.23 8.44
CA SER A 142 -0.31 15.59 9.85
C SER A 142 0.57 14.77 10.79
N MET A 143 0.79 13.50 10.47
CA MET A 143 1.58 12.57 11.28
C MET A 143 3.07 12.87 11.19
N GLN A 144 3.57 13.16 9.99
CA GLN A 144 4.95 13.60 9.81
C GLN A 144 5.24 14.89 10.58
N LYS A 145 4.31 15.85 10.56
CA LYS A 145 4.42 17.07 11.38
C LYS A 145 4.33 16.80 12.89
N GLN A 146 3.50 15.85 13.31
CA GLN A 146 3.37 15.46 14.72
C GLN A 146 4.58 14.68 15.26
N ALA A 147 5.24 13.85 14.45
CA ALA A 147 6.48 13.18 14.84
C ALA A 147 7.56 14.21 15.20
N VAL A 148 7.74 15.24 14.35
CA VAL A 148 8.65 16.37 14.62
C VAL A 148 8.26 17.12 15.90
N THR A 149 6.96 17.30 16.15
CA THR A 149 6.49 18.00 17.35
C THR A 149 6.71 17.18 18.62
N THR A 150 6.58 15.85 18.55
CA THR A 150 6.75 14.96 19.71
C THR A 150 8.22 14.89 20.13
N ASP A 151 9.16 14.88 19.18
CA ASP A 151 10.60 14.99 19.47
C ASP A 151 10.94 16.32 20.17
N ILE A 152 10.36 17.44 19.71
CA ILE A 152 10.52 18.75 20.35
C ILE A 152 9.87 18.79 21.73
N MET A 153 8.69 18.15 21.89
CA MET A 153 7.97 18.12 23.17
C MET A 153 8.70 17.23 24.20
N GLN A 154 9.32 16.12 23.78
CA GLN A 154 10.20 15.32 24.63
C GLN A 154 11.48 16.07 25.04
N MET A 155 12.05 16.90 24.15
CA MET A 155 13.14 17.82 24.53
C MET A 155 12.70 18.87 25.56
N GLN A 156 11.43 19.31 25.56
CA GLN A 156 10.90 20.28 26.53
C GLN A 156 10.46 19.65 27.86
N LEU A 157 9.94 18.42 27.85
CA LEU A 157 9.54 17.67 29.05
C LEU A 157 10.71 17.25 29.95
N ALA A 158 11.95 17.23 29.43
CA ALA A 158 13.14 17.08 30.26
C ALA A 158 13.42 18.28 31.19
N SER A 159 12.59 19.34 31.15
CA SER A 159 12.80 20.56 31.92
C SER A 159 11.62 21.09 32.76
N THR A 160 10.48 20.40 32.90
CA THR A 160 9.40 20.93 33.76
C THR A 160 8.68 19.91 34.64
N ASN A 161 8.34 20.42 35.82
CA ASN A 161 7.94 19.77 37.07
C ASN A 161 6.61 19.02 37.01
N SER A 162 6.51 18.02 37.88
CA SER A 162 5.43 17.05 38.06
C SER A 162 4.03 17.65 38.32
N ASN A 163 3.10 17.40 37.40
CA ASN A 163 1.67 17.23 37.67
C ASN A 163 1.07 16.36 36.55
N HIS A 164 0.82 15.09 36.85
CA HIS A 164 0.34 14.10 35.87
C HIS A 164 -1.14 14.34 35.51
N GLN A 165 -1.38 15.26 34.57
CA GLN A 165 -2.64 15.33 33.84
C GLN A 165 -2.65 14.20 32.80
N GLN A 166 -3.66 13.32 32.83
CA GLN A 166 -3.84 12.32 31.78
C GLN A 166 -3.91 13.02 30.40
N PRO A 167 -3.23 12.51 29.37
CA PRO A 167 -3.28 13.11 28.04
C PRO A 167 -4.71 13.13 27.52
N SER A 168 -5.07 14.22 26.83
CA SER A 168 -6.38 14.35 26.19
C SER A 168 -6.63 13.20 25.21
N THR A 169 -7.89 12.90 24.92
CA THR A 169 -8.25 11.90 23.90
C THR A 169 -7.57 12.21 22.57
N LEU A 170 -7.46 13.49 22.20
CA LEU A 170 -6.75 13.92 21.00
C LEU A 170 -5.25 13.59 21.04
N ALA A 171 -4.59 13.80 22.17
CA ALA A 171 -3.19 13.46 22.35
C ALA A 171 -2.95 11.93 22.34
N LYS A 172 -3.85 11.15 22.93
CA LYS A 172 -3.81 9.68 22.88
C LYS A 172 -3.98 9.16 21.45
N VAL A 173 -4.93 9.72 20.70
CA VAL A 173 -5.18 9.38 19.29
C VAL A 173 -3.98 9.75 18.44
N SER A 174 -3.45 10.96 18.58
CA SER A 174 -2.23 11.42 17.89
C SER A 174 -1.03 10.47 18.10
N ASN A 175 -0.76 10.05 19.34
CA ASN A 175 0.36 9.15 19.64
C ASN A 175 0.14 7.72 19.11
N ALA A 176 -1.07 7.17 19.24
CA ALA A 176 -1.43 5.87 18.68
C ALA A 176 -1.32 5.84 17.15
N ILE A 177 -1.69 6.94 16.50
CA ILE A 177 -1.54 7.12 15.06
C ILE A 177 -0.05 7.17 14.67
N SER A 178 0.79 7.92 15.40
CA SER A 178 2.24 8.04 15.14
C SER A 178 2.96 6.69 15.22
N THR A 179 2.77 5.95 16.31
CA THR A 179 3.37 4.61 16.51
C THR A 179 2.90 3.58 15.49
N TRP A 180 1.62 3.65 15.11
CA TRP A 180 1.04 2.80 14.07
C TRP A 180 1.76 2.98 12.72
N PHE A 181 2.12 4.20 12.34
CA PHE A 181 2.86 4.45 11.09
C PHE A 181 4.18 3.69 11.06
N TYR A 182 4.98 3.82 12.12
CA TYR A 182 6.27 3.13 12.25
C TYR A 182 6.12 1.62 12.18
N SER A 183 5.05 1.06 12.74
CA SER A 183 4.77 -0.38 12.68
C SER A 183 4.26 -0.86 11.32
N LEU A 184 3.69 0.03 10.50
CA LEU A 184 3.28 -0.31 9.13
C LEU A 184 4.39 -0.20 8.10
N ILE A 185 5.39 0.64 8.39
CA ILE A 185 6.54 0.86 7.52
C ILE A 185 7.78 0.07 7.98
N SER A 186 7.72 -0.69 9.07
CA SER A 186 8.81 -1.58 9.50
C SER A 186 8.56 -3.01 9.05
#